data_AF-A0A7Y5HEQ3-F1
#
_entry.id   AF-A0A7Y5HEQ3-F1
#
_cell.length_a   1.000
_cell.length_b   1.000
_cell.length_c   1.000
_cell.angle_alpha   90.00
_cell.angle_beta   90.00
_cell.angle_gamma   90.00
#
_symmetry.space_group_name_H-M   'P 1'
#
loop_
_entity.id
_entity.type
_entity.pdbx_description
1 polymer ?
#
loop_
_entity_poly.entity_id
_entity_poly.type
_entity_poly.pdbx_seq_one_letter_code
_entity_poly.pdbx_strand_id
1 'polypeptide(L)'
;MGKPNGDGYYIFRGFSPHGHLGEDWNGNGGGDSDEGDPVSSIANGVVVFSEDYKRGWGNVVIVRHAYRETNGQIAFVDSLYGHLKVRSVKLGQQVTRGQIVGTIGCGPYRMYAAHLHFEIRKDLRVGMRREMYPQTYQTYHVPRQFTDARRRLRFEDRLVRIPINTFLKSNPNRVTTDGLDLPDLTSAGSAPQTVRPNVPVSVEEVISEETSTAAATPEKSKTLFEKLLEKMANPQ
;
A
#
# COMPACT_ATOMS: atom_id res chain seq x y z
N MET A 1 -7.16 8.66 9.53
CA MET A 1 -7.84 9.18 10.73
C MET A 1 -8.02 10.67 10.59
N GLY A 2 -9.12 11.20 11.12
CA GLY A 2 -9.37 12.64 11.29
C GLY A 2 -9.20 13.46 10.03
N LYS A 3 -10.17 13.43 9.10
CA LYS A 3 -10.06 14.29 7.92
C LYS A 3 -10.50 15.71 8.28
N PRO A 4 -9.73 16.75 7.94
CA PRO A 4 -8.40 16.68 7.33
C PRO A 4 -7.28 16.44 8.36
N ASN A 5 -6.17 15.85 7.91
CA ASN A 5 -4.86 15.93 8.60
C ASN A 5 -4.66 15.30 10.01
N GLY A 6 -5.56 14.43 10.45
CA GLY A 6 -5.56 13.86 11.79
C GLY A 6 -6.35 14.71 12.80
N ASP A 7 -7.17 15.65 12.35
CA ASP A 7 -7.99 16.48 13.23
C ASP A 7 -8.89 15.61 14.11
N GLY A 8 -8.92 15.90 15.41
CA GLY A 8 -9.62 15.09 16.42
C GLY A 8 -8.80 13.94 17.03
N TYR A 9 -7.54 13.77 16.60
CA TYR A 9 -6.63 12.74 17.09
C TYR A 9 -5.30 13.36 17.55
N TYR A 10 -4.61 12.64 18.44
CA TYR A 10 -3.29 13.01 18.94
C TYR A 10 -2.36 11.80 18.97
N ILE A 11 -1.05 12.07 19.01
CA ILE A 11 -0.02 11.03 19.16
C ILE A 11 0.13 10.73 20.65
N PHE A 12 -0.37 9.58 21.10
CA PHE A 12 -0.18 9.12 22.47
C PHE A 12 1.25 8.63 22.71
N ARG A 13 1.82 7.94 21.73
CA ARG A 13 3.20 7.44 21.76
C ARG A 13 3.92 7.71 20.45
N GLY A 14 5.03 8.42 20.50
CA GLY A 14 5.84 8.75 19.33
C GLY A 14 6.83 7.67 18.92
N PHE A 15 7.49 7.90 17.79
CA PHE A 15 8.60 7.06 17.32
C PHE A 15 9.79 7.14 18.29
N SER A 16 10.42 5.99 18.56
CA SER A 16 11.67 5.89 19.31
C SER A 16 12.54 4.76 18.77
N PRO A 17 13.80 5.04 18.36
CA PRO A 17 14.69 4.01 17.82
C PRO A 17 14.99 2.93 18.88
N HIS A 18 15.06 1.67 18.44
CA HIS A 18 15.17 0.47 19.28
C HIS A 18 13.99 0.25 20.24
N GLY A 19 12.89 0.95 20.04
CA GLY A 19 11.70 0.85 20.87
C GLY A 19 10.43 0.84 20.04
N HIS A 20 9.85 2.02 19.85
CA HIS A 20 8.55 2.19 19.21
C HIS A 20 8.74 2.64 17.76
N LEU A 21 8.53 1.75 16.78
CA LEU A 21 8.92 1.99 15.39
C LEU A 21 7.86 2.72 14.55
N GLY A 22 6.93 3.38 15.24
CA GLY A 22 5.84 4.15 14.66
C GLY A 22 5.26 5.15 15.64
N GLU A 23 4.05 5.61 15.36
CA GLU A 23 3.24 6.46 16.21
C GLU A 23 1.95 5.74 16.57
N ASP A 24 1.55 5.84 17.83
CA ASP A 24 0.24 5.40 18.30
C ASP A 24 -0.69 6.63 18.35
N TRP A 25 -1.75 6.58 17.56
CA TRP A 25 -2.72 7.66 17.39
C TRP A 25 -4.05 7.31 18.07
N ASN A 26 -4.52 8.22 18.92
CA ASN A 26 -5.76 8.09 19.70
C ASN A 26 -6.71 9.25 19.42
N GLY A 27 -8.02 9.00 19.51
CA GLY A 27 -9.05 10.02 19.45
C GLY A 27 -9.19 10.80 20.76
N ASN A 28 -9.64 12.05 20.65
CA ASN A 28 -9.80 12.96 21.80
C ASN A 28 -10.96 12.59 22.76
N GLY A 29 -11.81 11.61 22.40
CA GLY A 29 -13.00 11.24 23.17
C GLY A 29 -12.72 10.41 24.43
N GLY A 30 -11.51 9.88 24.59
CA GLY A 30 -11.10 9.03 25.72
C GLY A 30 -11.64 7.60 25.64
N GLY A 31 -11.05 6.70 26.45
CA GLY A 31 -11.39 5.27 26.43
C GLY A 31 -11.22 4.65 25.04
N ASP A 32 -12.15 3.78 24.65
CA ASP A 32 -12.21 3.16 23.32
C ASP A 32 -13.14 3.92 22.35
N SER A 33 -13.39 5.22 22.58
CA SER A 33 -14.35 6.00 21.78
C SER A 33 -13.97 6.15 20.30
N ASP A 34 -12.70 5.94 19.96
CA ASP A 34 -12.17 5.94 18.60
C ASP A 34 -12.17 4.54 17.94
N GLU A 35 -12.62 3.49 18.64
CA GLU A 35 -12.77 2.16 18.04
C GLU A 35 -13.76 2.20 16.87
N GLY A 36 -13.34 1.71 15.69
CA GLY A 36 -14.17 1.72 14.49
C GLY A 36 -14.01 2.98 13.64
N ASP A 37 -13.29 3.99 14.10
CA ASP A 37 -13.04 5.19 13.31
C ASP A 37 -12.24 4.90 12.03
N PRO A 38 -12.49 5.64 10.94
CA PRO A 38 -11.93 5.32 9.61
C PRO A 38 -10.45 5.67 9.47
N VAL A 39 -9.65 4.65 9.14
CA VAL A 39 -8.23 4.75 8.79
C VAL A 39 -8.10 4.91 7.28
N SER A 40 -7.39 5.94 6.81
CA SER A 40 -7.25 6.25 5.38
C SER A 40 -5.80 6.19 4.93
N SER A 41 -5.59 5.80 3.68
CA SER A 41 -4.27 5.82 3.03
C SER A 41 -3.72 7.24 2.99
N ILE A 42 -2.44 7.41 3.32
CA ILE A 42 -1.80 8.74 3.35
C ILE A 42 -1.51 9.30 1.97
N ALA A 43 -1.42 8.43 0.95
CA ALA A 43 -1.08 8.78 -0.42
C ALA A 43 -1.62 7.70 -1.39
N ASN A 44 -1.47 7.95 -2.70
CA ASN A 44 -1.71 6.91 -3.70
C ASN A 44 -0.68 5.78 -3.54
N GLY A 45 -1.07 4.53 -3.80
CA GLY A 45 -0.16 3.41 -3.65
C GLY A 45 -0.77 2.06 -3.99
N VAL A 46 -0.01 1.01 -3.71
CA VAL A 46 -0.42 -0.39 -3.89
C VAL A 46 -0.34 -1.09 -2.55
N VAL A 47 -1.37 -1.83 -2.18
CA VAL A 47 -1.39 -2.66 -0.97
C VAL A 47 -0.42 -3.82 -1.16
N VAL A 48 0.63 -3.88 -0.34
CA VAL A 48 1.66 -4.94 -0.36
C VAL A 48 1.50 -5.94 0.79
N PHE A 49 0.58 -5.68 1.72
CA PHE A 49 0.20 -6.59 2.79
C PHE A 49 -1.21 -6.24 3.28
N SER A 50 -2.08 -7.23 3.50
CA SER A 50 -3.38 -7.01 4.16
C SER A 50 -3.87 -8.29 4.84
N GLU A 51 -3.38 -8.57 6.04
CA GLU A 51 -3.68 -9.82 6.77
C GLU A 51 -3.91 -9.60 8.26
N ASP A 52 -4.54 -10.58 8.91
CA ASP A 52 -4.46 -10.71 10.36
C ASP A 52 -3.11 -11.34 10.71
N TYR A 53 -2.15 -10.50 11.09
CA TYR A 53 -0.82 -10.96 11.46
C TYR A 53 -0.81 -11.60 12.86
N LYS A 54 -1.95 -11.56 13.57
CA LYS A 54 -2.10 -12.06 14.94
C LYS A 54 -1.03 -11.46 15.83
N ARG A 55 -0.69 -12.15 16.93
CA ARG A 55 0.26 -11.68 17.96
C ARG A 55 -0.11 -10.25 18.37
N GLY A 56 0.78 -9.50 18.99
CA GLY A 56 0.52 -8.10 19.35
C GLY A 56 0.19 -7.15 18.20
N TRP A 57 -0.08 -7.59 16.96
CA TRP A 57 -0.42 -6.74 15.82
C TRP A 57 -1.91 -6.77 15.48
N GLY A 58 -2.51 -7.96 15.39
CA GLY A 58 -3.86 -8.15 14.86
C GLY A 58 -3.92 -7.86 13.35
N ASN A 59 -4.98 -7.20 12.90
CA ASN A 59 -5.12 -6.83 11.50
C ASN A 59 -4.14 -5.72 11.12
N VAL A 60 -3.42 -5.95 10.01
CA VAL A 60 -2.43 -5.00 9.48
C VAL A 60 -2.63 -4.81 7.99
N VAL A 61 -2.49 -3.56 7.54
CA VAL A 61 -2.36 -3.20 6.13
C VAL A 61 -1.02 -2.50 5.93
N ILE A 62 -0.29 -2.85 4.86
CA ILE A 62 0.89 -2.11 4.40
C ILE A 62 0.62 -1.63 2.99
N VAL A 63 0.77 -0.32 2.76
CA VAL A 63 0.65 0.31 1.44
C VAL A 63 2.01 0.85 1.03
N ARG A 64 2.42 0.50 -0.19
CA ARG A 64 3.63 1.03 -0.82
C ARG A 64 3.30 2.24 -1.67
N HIS A 65 4.04 3.32 -1.44
CA HIS A 65 3.87 4.59 -2.14
C HIS A 65 5.10 4.89 -2.98
N ALA A 66 4.88 5.46 -4.15
CA ALA A 66 5.90 6.17 -4.91
C ALA A 66 5.70 7.67 -4.68
N TYR A 67 6.80 8.39 -4.48
CA TYR A 67 6.76 9.84 -4.37
C TYR A 67 8.03 10.46 -4.93
N ARG A 68 7.95 11.73 -5.33
CA ARG A 68 9.10 12.47 -5.83
C ARG A 68 9.75 13.24 -4.69
N GLU A 69 11.04 13.03 -4.48
CA GLU A 69 11.85 13.82 -3.57
C GLU A 69 12.12 15.22 -4.15
N THR A 70 12.57 16.14 -3.30
CA THR A 70 12.90 17.53 -3.70
C THR A 70 13.99 17.61 -4.77
N ASN A 71 14.88 16.62 -4.82
CA ASN A 71 15.92 16.48 -5.84
C ASN A 71 15.39 15.90 -7.19
N GLY A 72 14.09 15.65 -7.29
CA GLY A 72 13.45 15.11 -8.48
C GLY A 72 13.55 13.58 -8.62
N GLN A 73 14.18 12.85 -7.72
CA GLN A 73 14.23 11.39 -7.79
C GLN A 73 12.91 10.77 -7.33
N ILE A 74 12.53 9.66 -7.95
CA ILE A 74 11.43 8.83 -7.46
C ILE A 74 11.96 7.98 -6.32
N ALA A 75 11.34 8.13 -5.16
CA ALA A 75 11.57 7.35 -3.97
C ALA A 75 10.33 6.53 -3.64
N PHE A 76 10.52 5.52 -2.79
CA PHE A 76 9.48 4.62 -2.34
C PHE A 76 9.47 4.53 -0.83
N VAL A 77 8.30 4.31 -0.27
CA VAL A 77 8.12 4.14 1.18
C VAL A 77 6.94 3.22 1.44
N ASP A 78 7.02 2.44 2.50
CA ASP A 78 5.88 1.67 3.01
C ASP A 78 5.23 2.43 4.17
N SER A 79 3.91 2.55 4.13
CA SER A 79 3.11 2.95 5.29
C SER A 79 2.42 1.72 5.88
N LEU A 80 2.58 1.51 7.19
CA LEU A 80 1.92 0.42 7.90
C LEU A 80 0.79 0.98 8.76
N TYR A 81 -0.36 0.30 8.73
CA TYR A 81 -1.54 0.55 9.54
C TYR A 81 -1.82 -0.70 10.38
N GLY A 82 -1.54 -0.65 11.69
CA GLY A 82 -1.67 -1.76 12.62
C GLY A 82 -2.86 -1.63 13.58
N HIS A 83 -3.13 -2.71 14.31
CA HIS A 83 -4.20 -2.83 15.31
C HIS A 83 -5.61 -2.59 14.76
N LEU A 84 -5.80 -2.76 13.45
CA LEU A 84 -7.08 -2.47 12.82
C LEU A 84 -8.19 -3.41 13.33
N LYS A 85 -9.41 -2.92 13.43
CA LYS A 85 -10.59 -3.77 13.68
C LYS A 85 -11.05 -4.45 12.39
N VAL A 86 -11.06 -3.72 11.29
CA VAL A 86 -11.41 -4.20 9.95
C VAL A 86 -10.35 -3.76 8.94
N ARG A 87 -10.02 -4.64 7.98
CA ARG A 87 -9.27 -4.27 6.77
C ARG A 87 -10.25 -4.10 5.61
N SER A 88 -10.21 -2.95 4.94
CA SER A 88 -11.13 -2.61 3.85
C SER A 88 -10.50 -2.79 2.46
N VAL A 89 -9.28 -3.32 2.41
CA VAL A 89 -8.48 -3.49 1.18
C VAL A 89 -7.79 -4.84 1.14
N LYS A 90 -7.46 -5.32 -0.06
CA LYS A 90 -6.80 -6.62 -0.29
C LYS A 90 -5.39 -6.45 -0.86
N LEU A 91 -4.55 -7.47 -0.72
CA LEU A 91 -3.22 -7.51 -1.35
C LEU A 91 -3.32 -7.23 -2.87
N GLY A 92 -2.41 -6.40 -3.38
CA GLY A 92 -2.36 -6.01 -4.79
C GLY A 92 -3.32 -4.87 -5.18
N GLN A 93 -4.25 -4.49 -4.31
CA GLN A 93 -5.20 -3.42 -4.59
C GLN A 93 -4.50 -2.07 -4.69
N GLN A 94 -4.82 -1.30 -5.73
CA GLN A 94 -4.44 0.12 -5.83
C GLN A 94 -5.34 0.96 -4.93
N VAL A 95 -4.75 1.91 -4.21
CA VAL A 95 -5.48 2.84 -3.33
C VAL A 95 -5.13 4.27 -3.66
N THR A 96 -6.11 5.16 -3.52
CA THR A 96 -5.90 6.61 -3.66
C THR A 96 -5.69 7.28 -2.31
N ARG A 97 -5.07 8.46 -2.32
CA ARG A 97 -4.91 9.30 -1.12
C ARG A 97 -6.27 9.54 -0.47
N GLY A 98 -6.38 9.22 0.82
CA GLY A 98 -7.60 9.39 1.59
C GLY A 98 -8.62 8.27 1.42
N GLN A 99 -8.38 7.26 0.58
CA GLN A 99 -9.21 6.05 0.54
C GLN A 99 -9.13 5.31 1.89
N ILE A 100 -10.26 4.81 2.39
CA ILE A 100 -10.32 4.05 3.63
C ILE A 100 -9.64 2.69 3.41
N VAL A 101 -8.70 2.34 4.28
CA VAL A 101 -7.97 1.06 4.26
C VAL A 101 -8.38 0.14 5.42
N GLY A 102 -9.08 0.68 6.42
CA GLY A 102 -9.57 -0.07 7.57
C GLY A 102 -10.17 0.86 8.61
N THR A 103 -10.34 0.33 9.82
CA THR A 103 -10.84 1.09 10.98
C THR A 103 -9.98 0.84 12.21
N ILE A 104 -9.92 1.80 13.15
CA ILE A 104 -9.22 1.62 14.42
C ILE A 104 -9.77 0.42 15.17
N GLY A 105 -8.89 -0.28 15.87
CA GLY A 105 -9.23 -1.40 16.74
C GLY A 105 -8.31 -1.48 17.95
N CYS A 106 -8.39 -2.62 18.63
CA CYS A 106 -7.76 -2.87 19.94
C CYS A 106 -6.65 -3.94 19.85
N GLY A 107 -6.17 -4.24 18.62
CA GLY A 107 -5.27 -5.35 18.36
C GLY A 107 -5.94 -6.74 18.53
N PRO A 108 -5.15 -7.82 18.66
CA PRO A 108 -5.70 -9.17 18.91
C PRO A 108 -6.44 -9.20 20.26
N TYR A 109 -7.51 -9.99 20.39
CA TYR A 109 -8.16 -10.27 21.69
C TYR A 109 -8.44 -9.03 22.58
N ARG A 110 -8.55 -7.83 21.99
CA ARG A 110 -8.66 -6.55 22.71
C ARG A 110 -7.54 -6.29 23.73
N MET A 111 -6.30 -6.65 23.39
CA MET A 111 -5.15 -6.49 24.28
C MET A 111 -4.74 -5.03 24.53
N TYR A 112 -5.20 -4.08 23.70
CA TYR A 112 -4.89 -2.66 23.84
C TYR A 112 -6.16 -1.82 23.91
N ALA A 113 -6.08 -0.63 24.52
CA ALA A 113 -7.06 0.42 24.27
C ALA A 113 -7.09 0.75 22.78
N ALA A 114 -8.23 1.20 22.26
CA ALA A 114 -8.36 1.52 20.85
C ALA A 114 -7.33 2.60 20.43
N HIS A 115 -6.58 2.30 19.37
CA HIS A 115 -5.64 3.24 18.74
C HIS A 115 -5.22 2.73 17.35
N LEU A 116 -4.67 3.62 16.54
CA LEU A 116 -3.96 3.25 15.32
C LEU A 116 -2.45 3.23 15.60
N HIS A 117 -1.80 2.09 15.35
CA HIS A 117 -0.33 2.05 15.23
C HIS A 117 0.08 2.32 13.78
N PHE A 118 0.86 3.37 13.56
CA PHE A 118 1.22 3.88 12.24
C PHE A 118 2.74 3.97 12.05
N GLU A 119 3.28 3.28 11.06
CA GLU A 119 4.73 3.35 10.74
C GLU A 119 4.97 3.88 9.32
N ILE A 120 6.13 4.50 9.11
CA ILE A 120 6.66 4.87 7.80
C ILE A 120 8.05 4.26 7.64
N ARG A 121 8.23 3.39 6.64
CA ARG A 121 9.41 2.56 6.46
C ARG A 121 10.12 2.86 5.16
N LYS A 122 11.40 3.19 5.27
CA LYS A 122 12.33 3.44 4.15
C LYS A 122 12.71 2.15 3.45
N ASP A 123 13.01 1.12 4.24
CA ASP A 123 13.43 -0.17 3.69
C ASP A 123 12.19 -1.01 3.35
N LEU A 124 11.99 -1.18 2.05
CA LEU A 124 10.88 -1.93 1.45
C LEU A 124 10.92 -3.44 1.75
N ARG A 125 11.97 -3.95 2.40
CA ARG A 125 12.13 -5.38 2.70
C ARG A 125 11.58 -5.75 4.08
N VAL A 126 11.35 -4.75 4.95
CA VAL A 126 10.99 -4.94 6.37
C VAL A 126 9.79 -5.85 6.56
N GLY A 127 8.69 -5.61 5.82
CA GLY A 127 7.45 -6.38 5.96
C GLY A 127 7.03 -6.51 7.43
N MET A 128 6.51 -7.66 7.85
CA MET A 128 6.15 -7.87 9.27
C MET A 128 7.30 -8.40 10.14
N ARG A 129 8.51 -8.55 9.59
CA ARG A 129 9.70 -9.14 10.24
C ARG A 129 10.67 -8.03 10.70
N ARG A 130 10.15 -7.03 11.41
CA ARG A 130 10.89 -5.82 11.80
C ARG A 130 12.15 -6.09 12.64
N GLU A 131 12.18 -7.20 13.35
CA GLU A 131 13.30 -7.68 14.15
C GLU A 131 14.54 -8.03 13.33
N MET A 132 14.39 -8.23 12.01
CA MET A 132 15.50 -8.56 11.12
C MET A 132 16.21 -7.33 10.54
N TYR A 133 15.74 -6.13 10.87
CA TYR A 133 16.21 -4.87 10.29
C TYR A 133 16.60 -3.89 11.40
N PRO A 134 17.57 -2.98 11.15
CA PRO A 134 17.94 -1.95 12.12
C PRO A 134 16.70 -1.16 12.54
N GLN A 135 16.44 -1.10 13.84
CA GLN A 135 15.29 -0.41 14.42
C GLN A 135 15.58 1.09 14.62
N THR A 136 16.13 1.73 13.61
CA THR A 136 16.69 3.08 13.69
C THR A 136 16.15 3.97 12.58
N TYR A 137 16.57 5.24 12.59
CA TYR A 137 16.30 6.20 11.52
C TYR A 137 16.83 5.78 10.14
N GLN A 138 17.66 4.74 10.03
CA GLN A 138 18.08 4.21 8.73
C GLN A 138 16.95 3.45 8.03
N THR A 139 16.07 2.82 8.81
CA THR A 139 14.99 1.96 8.30
C THR A 139 13.64 2.65 8.37
N TYR A 140 13.44 3.55 9.33
CA TYR A 140 12.16 4.19 9.63
C TYR A 140 12.26 5.71 9.52
N HIS A 141 11.16 6.35 9.11
CA HIS A 141 10.94 7.77 9.32
C HIS A 141 10.13 7.98 10.61
N VAL A 142 10.26 9.18 11.20
CA VAL A 142 9.25 9.69 12.13
C VAL A 142 7.99 10.01 11.31
N PRO A 143 6.86 9.30 11.52
CA PRO A 143 5.71 9.39 10.62
C PRO A 143 5.14 10.80 10.44
N ARG A 144 4.95 11.54 11.54
CA ARG A 144 4.41 12.91 11.49
C ARG A 144 5.33 13.85 10.73
N GLN A 145 6.63 13.81 11.00
CA GLN A 145 7.62 14.65 10.31
C GLN A 145 7.66 14.34 8.80
N PHE A 146 7.63 13.05 8.43
CA PHE A 146 7.65 12.63 7.03
C PHE A 146 6.40 13.11 6.28
N THR A 147 5.23 12.89 6.88
CA THR A 147 3.94 13.22 6.26
C THR A 147 3.73 14.72 6.19
N ASP A 148 4.02 15.48 7.25
CA ASP A 148 3.87 16.95 7.28
C ASP A 148 4.72 17.63 6.18
N ALA A 149 5.98 17.18 6.01
CA ALA A 149 6.86 17.67 4.95
C ALA A 149 6.34 17.36 3.53
N ARG A 150 5.42 16.40 3.38
CA ARG A 150 4.94 15.87 2.09
C ARG A 150 3.42 16.00 1.91
N ARG A 151 2.72 16.76 2.76
CA ARG A 151 1.26 16.98 2.63
C ARG A 151 0.86 17.67 1.34
N ARG A 152 1.74 18.55 0.84
CA ARG A 152 1.56 19.39 -0.34
C ARG A 152 2.60 19.05 -1.41
N LEU A 153 2.56 17.82 -1.90
CA LEU A 153 3.29 17.46 -3.12
C LEU A 153 2.49 17.92 -4.34
N ARG A 154 3.22 18.31 -5.41
CA ARG A 154 2.59 18.57 -6.70
C ARG A 154 1.92 17.28 -7.19
N PHE A 155 0.71 17.40 -7.69
CA PHE A 155 0.05 16.29 -8.36
C PHE A 155 0.85 15.94 -9.62
N GLU A 156 1.08 14.64 -9.84
CA GLU A 156 1.77 14.10 -11.00
C GLU A 156 0.98 12.88 -11.48
N ASP A 157 0.70 12.83 -12.79
CA ASP A 157 -0.10 11.80 -13.46
C ASP A 157 0.76 10.72 -14.13
N ARG A 158 2.09 10.81 -14.00
CA ARG A 158 3.00 9.83 -14.59
C ARG A 158 2.87 8.48 -13.93
N LEU A 159 2.85 7.45 -14.76
CA LEU A 159 2.92 6.06 -14.32
C LEU A 159 4.33 5.76 -13.77
N VAL A 160 4.37 5.17 -12.58
CA VAL A 160 5.60 4.73 -11.92
C VAL A 160 5.51 3.24 -11.63
N ARG A 161 6.56 2.49 -11.94
CA ARG A 161 6.67 1.08 -11.55
C ARG A 161 6.98 1.00 -10.06
N ILE A 162 6.09 0.38 -9.30
CA ILE A 162 6.26 0.15 -7.87
C ILE A 162 6.89 -1.24 -7.67
N PRO A 163 8.04 -1.35 -6.98
CA PRO A 163 8.60 -2.65 -6.66
C PRO A 163 7.63 -3.39 -5.72
N ILE A 164 7.32 -4.65 -6.03
CA ILE A 164 6.50 -5.54 -5.20
C ILE A 164 7.31 -6.81 -4.88
N ASN A 165 6.81 -7.67 -3.99
CA ASN A 165 7.48 -8.93 -3.61
C ASN A 165 8.89 -8.76 -3.03
N THR A 166 9.14 -7.65 -2.34
CA THR A 166 10.45 -7.31 -1.76
C THR A 166 10.69 -7.90 -0.36
N PHE A 167 9.67 -8.50 0.25
CA PHE A 167 9.80 -9.13 1.57
C PHE A 167 10.53 -10.49 1.45
N LEU A 168 11.34 -10.84 2.46
CA LEU A 168 12.09 -12.10 2.49
C LEU A 168 11.18 -13.33 2.33
N LYS A 169 11.70 -14.43 1.75
CA LYS A 169 10.97 -15.71 1.60
C LYS A 169 10.47 -16.31 2.91
N SER A 170 11.12 -15.98 4.04
CA SER A 170 10.72 -16.40 5.39
C SER A 170 9.57 -15.56 5.98
N ASN A 171 9.12 -14.52 5.26
CA ASN A 171 7.88 -13.83 5.52
C ASN A 171 6.74 -14.70 4.96
N PRO A 172 5.80 -15.19 5.81
CA PRO A 172 4.75 -16.11 5.39
C PRO A 172 3.82 -15.58 4.29
N ASN A 173 3.90 -14.28 3.96
CA ASN A 173 2.99 -13.62 3.02
C ASN A 173 3.70 -13.15 1.74
N ARG A 174 4.78 -13.83 1.32
CA ARG A 174 5.32 -13.69 -0.04
C ARG A 174 4.25 -14.17 -1.02
N VAL A 175 3.95 -13.38 -2.05
CA VAL A 175 3.21 -13.90 -3.22
C VAL A 175 4.10 -14.98 -3.83
N THR A 176 3.71 -16.24 -3.66
CA THR A 176 4.28 -17.35 -4.42
C THR A 176 3.70 -17.24 -5.83
N THR A 177 4.35 -16.50 -6.70
CA THR A 177 4.16 -16.71 -8.13
C THR A 177 4.88 -18.01 -8.48
N ASP A 178 4.20 -18.94 -9.15
CA ASP A 178 4.88 -20.05 -9.81
C ASP A 178 6.00 -19.46 -10.67
N GLY A 179 7.19 -20.07 -10.58
CA GLY A 179 8.44 -19.47 -11.00
C GLY A 179 8.40 -18.92 -12.42
N LEU A 180 8.41 -17.60 -12.55
CA LEU A 180 9.01 -16.95 -13.70
C LEU A 180 10.49 -16.77 -13.36
N ASP A 181 11.35 -17.51 -14.06
CA ASP A 181 12.80 -17.33 -14.01
C ASP A 181 13.12 -15.89 -14.46
N LEU A 182 13.44 -15.05 -13.49
CA LEU A 182 14.01 -13.73 -13.75
C LEU A 182 15.52 -13.91 -13.88
N PRO A 183 16.15 -13.50 -14.99
CA PRO A 183 17.59 -13.60 -15.15
C PRO A 183 18.32 -12.76 -14.11
N ASP A 184 19.43 -13.31 -13.61
CA ASP A 184 20.23 -12.76 -12.52
C ASP A 184 20.82 -11.40 -12.91
N LEU A 185 20.50 -10.36 -12.14
CA LEU A 185 21.07 -9.02 -12.30
C LEU A 185 22.36 -8.92 -11.49
N THR A 186 23.38 -9.67 -11.89
CA THR A 186 24.75 -9.44 -11.42
C THR A 186 25.66 -9.15 -12.60
N SER A 187 25.89 -7.87 -12.88
CA SER A 187 27.23 -7.28 -13.06
C SER A 187 27.12 -5.96 -13.82
N ALA A 188 27.79 -4.95 -13.27
CA ALA A 188 28.07 -3.62 -13.79
C ALA A 188 27.97 -3.39 -15.31
N GLY A 189 27.34 -2.27 -15.69
CA GLY A 189 27.62 -1.56 -16.94
C GLY A 189 26.44 -1.41 -17.90
N SER A 190 26.05 -0.15 -18.15
CA SER A 190 25.08 0.34 -19.14
C SER A 190 23.57 0.17 -18.84
N ALA A 191 22.82 1.24 -19.07
CA ALA A 191 21.39 1.33 -18.80
C ALA A 191 20.60 0.26 -19.57
N PRO A 192 19.58 -0.38 -18.97
CA PRO A 192 18.82 -1.43 -19.65
C PRO A 192 17.99 -0.81 -20.77
N GLN A 193 18.35 -1.15 -22.03
CA GLN A 193 17.45 -0.94 -23.15
C GLN A 193 16.26 -1.90 -22.98
N THR A 194 15.06 -1.36 -22.89
CA THR A 194 13.84 -2.16 -22.80
C THR A 194 13.52 -2.75 -24.16
N VAL A 195 13.63 -4.08 -24.28
CA VAL A 195 13.07 -4.83 -25.42
C VAL A 195 11.60 -5.08 -25.12
N ARG A 196 10.72 -4.72 -26.07
CA ARG A 196 9.29 -5.03 -25.97
C ARG A 196 9.12 -6.56 -26.00
N PRO A 197 8.32 -7.16 -25.11
CA PRO A 197 8.00 -8.58 -25.20
C PRO A 197 7.32 -8.86 -26.54
N ASN A 198 7.66 -9.99 -27.17
CA ASN A 198 7.00 -10.41 -28.41
C ASN A 198 5.61 -10.95 -28.04
N VAL A 199 4.57 -10.19 -28.37
CA VAL A 199 3.18 -10.55 -28.06
C VAL A 199 2.58 -11.19 -29.32
N PRO A 200 1.75 -12.25 -29.22
CA PRO A 200 1.07 -12.80 -30.39
C PRO A 200 0.28 -11.72 -31.13
N VAL A 201 0.33 -11.72 -32.46
CA VAL A 201 -0.30 -10.70 -33.33
C VAL A 201 -1.79 -10.51 -33.00
N SER A 202 -2.48 -11.59 -32.64
CA SER A 202 -3.89 -11.57 -32.23
C SER A 202 -4.17 -10.73 -30.96
N VAL A 203 -3.18 -10.55 -30.09
CA VAL A 203 -3.29 -9.73 -28.87
C VAL A 203 -2.89 -8.28 -29.17
N GLU A 204 -1.95 -8.06 -30.11
CA GLU A 204 -1.59 -6.72 -30.59
C GLU A 204 -2.75 -6.06 -31.33
N GLU A 205 -3.49 -6.83 -32.14
CA GLU A 205 -4.71 -6.36 -32.81
C GLU A 205 -5.77 -5.93 -31.80
N VAL A 206 -6.04 -6.74 -30.77
CA VAL A 206 -7.01 -6.40 -29.70
C VAL A 206 -6.58 -5.17 -28.92
N ILE A 207 -5.30 -5.05 -28.56
CA ILE A 207 -4.79 -3.86 -27.86
C ILE A 207 -4.92 -2.63 -28.75
N SER A 208 -4.65 -2.74 -30.05
CA SER A 208 -4.75 -1.61 -30.98
C SER A 208 -6.19 -1.15 -31.21
N GLU A 209 -7.15 -2.08 -31.23
CA GLU A 209 -8.57 -1.79 -31.34
C GLU A 209 -9.12 -1.13 -30.05
N GLU A 210 -8.68 -1.61 -28.88
CA GLU A 210 -9.12 -1.08 -27.58
C GLU A 210 -8.42 0.22 -27.16
N THR A 211 -7.20 0.48 -27.62
CA THR A 211 -6.46 1.72 -27.29
C THR A 211 -6.59 2.83 -28.34
N SER A 212 -7.35 2.57 -29.42
CA SER A 212 -7.74 3.58 -30.38
C SER A 212 -8.57 4.68 -29.72
N THR A 213 -8.16 5.94 -29.91
CA THR A 213 -8.83 7.14 -29.38
C THR A 213 -10.28 7.30 -29.86
N ALA A 214 -10.73 6.51 -30.84
CA ALA A 214 -12.12 6.48 -31.32
C ALA A 214 -13.03 5.51 -30.53
N ALA A 215 -12.50 4.66 -29.64
CA ALA A 215 -13.26 3.58 -29.00
C ALA A 215 -13.90 3.94 -27.64
N ALA A 216 -13.52 5.05 -27.02
CA ALA A 216 -14.00 5.45 -25.70
C ALA A 216 -15.30 6.27 -25.78
N THR A 217 -16.45 5.59 -25.92
CA THR A 217 -17.78 6.20 -25.67
C THR A 217 -18.51 5.48 -24.54
N PRO A 218 -19.26 6.21 -23.67
CA PRO A 218 -19.93 5.64 -22.50
C PRO A 218 -21.00 4.58 -22.80
N GLU A 219 -21.50 4.54 -24.03
CA GLU A 219 -22.55 3.60 -24.44
C GLU A 219 -22.01 2.18 -24.68
N LYS A 220 -20.76 2.03 -25.15
CA LYS A 220 -20.15 0.72 -25.38
C LYS A 220 -19.76 -0.01 -24.09
N SER A 221 -19.35 0.71 -23.04
CA SER A 221 -18.98 0.11 -21.75
C SER A 221 -20.18 -0.51 -21.02
N LYS A 222 -21.39 0.05 -21.17
CA LYS A 222 -22.64 -0.56 -20.66
C LYS A 222 -22.97 -1.87 -21.38
N THR A 223 -22.88 -1.89 -22.71
CA THR A 223 -23.18 -3.10 -23.50
C THR A 223 -22.22 -4.26 -23.22
N LEU A 224 -20.98 -3.97 -22.83
CA LEU A 224 -20.00 -4.99 -22.47
C LEU A 224 -20.30 -5.61 -21.10
N PHE A 225 -20.77 -4.79 -20.14
CA PHE A 225 -21.16 -5.26 -18.81
C PHE A 225 -22.42 -6.15 -18.85
N GLU A 226 -23.39 -5.80 -19.70
CA GLU A 226 -24.60 -6.61 -19.93
C GLU A 226 -24.27 -7.95 -20.61
N LYS A 227 -23.39 -7.96 -21.63
CA LYS A 227 -22.92 -9.20 -22.27
C LYS A 227 -22.13 -10.09 -21.32
N LEU A 228 -21.38 -9.50 -20.38
CA LEU A 228 -20.67 -10.26 -19.34
C LEU A 228 -21.66 -10.93 -18.37
N LEU A 229 -22.72 -10.21 -17.99
CA LEU A 229 -23.80 -10.74 -17.11
C LEU A 229 -24.59 -11.86 -17.78
N GLU A 230 -24.92 -11.75 -19.07
CA GLU A 230 -25.56 -12.84 -19.83
C GLU A 230 -24.68 -14.10 -19.88
N LYS A 231 -23.38 -13.93 -20.08
CA LYS A 231 -22.43 -15.05 -20.17
C LYS A 231 -22.21 -15.75 -18.82
N MET A 232 -22.40 -15.04 -17.71
CA MET A 232 -22.36 -15.61 -16.36
C MET A 232 -23.69 -16.26 -15.95
N ALA A 233 -24.81 -15.88 -16.56
CA ALA A 233 -26.14 -16.41 -16.28
C ALA A 233 -26.43 -17.75 -16.99
N ASN A 234 -25.65 -18.11 -18.02
CA ASN A 234 -25.83 -19.36 -18.75
C ASN A 234 -24.48 -20.09 -18.95
N PRO A 235 -24.00 -20.84 -17.94
CA PRO A 235 -22.75 -21.57 -18.03
C PRO A 235 -22.93 -22.81 -18.92
N GLN A 236 -22.22 -22.86 -20.04
CA GLN A 236 -21.82 -24.15 -20.64
C GLN A 236 -20.52 -24.62 -20.00
#